data_AF-A0A1T5HU98-F1
#
_entry.id   AF-A0A1T5HU98-F1
#
_cell.length_a   1.000
_cell.length_b   1.000
_cell.length_c   1.000
_cell.angle_alpha   90.00
_cell.angle_beta   90.00
_cell.angle_gamma   90.00
#
_symmetry.space_group_name_H-M   'P 1'
#
loop_
_entity.id
_entity.type
_entity.pdbx_description
1 polymer ?
#
loop_
_entity_poly.entity_id
_entity_poly.type
_entity_poly.pdbx_seq_one_letter_code
_entity_poly.pdbx_strand_id
1 'polypeptide(L)'
;MTQNVSIYSNAKKIELHYCFNDESHTMDAVIRNKCEHEFLEIVKHVSTLFNVELELESEAFTEGGLREWWSLTIKKNPTLAAIIIGVLINVLSNYITTDQELNDLQKQELRLSIEKLKQDLEENKEEAPTIHIENAIFIINNDIKVQKHKSNFYK
;
A
#
# COMPACT_ATOMS: atom_id res chain seq x y z
N MET A 1 23.13 -3.63 -3.80
CA MET A 1 22.22 -4.50 -3.02
C MET A 1 21.25 -3.55 -2.31
N THR A 2 19.97 -3.54 -2.70
CA THR A 2 18.96 -2.61 -2.15
C THR A 2 18.88 -2.78 -0.64
N GLN A 3 19.00 -1.69 0.14
CA GLN A 3 18.89 -1.79 1.59
C GLN A 3 17.46 -1.55 2.07
N ASN A 4 16.74 -0.61 1.46
CA ASN A 4 15.45 -0.16 1.99
C ASN A 4 14.44 0.07 0.87
N VAL A 5 13.17 -0.29 1.08
CA VAL A 5 12.06 0.14 0.21
C VAL A 5 11.08 0.90 1.07
N SER A 6 10.80 2.14 0.73
CA SER A 6 9.73 2.91 1.37
C SER A 6 8.46 2.81 0.55
N ILE A 7 7.33 2.66 1.24
CA ILE A 7 6.02 2.71 0.60
C ILE A 7 5.37 4.04 0.95
N TYR A 8 5.11 4.91 -0.02
CA TYR A 8 4.40 6.17 0.26
C TYR A 8 2.95 6.09 -0.18
N SER A 9 2.14 7.01 0.32
CA SER A 9 0.82 7.24 -0.23
C SER A 9 0.47 8.69 -0.34
N ASN A 10 -0.22 9.02 -1.42
CA ASN A 10 -1.09 10.19 -1.47
C ASN A 10 -2.53 9.66 -1.59
N ALA A 11 -3.56 10.47 -1.36
CA ALA A 11 -4.96 10.07 -1.11
C ALA A 11 -5.60 9.00 -2.04
N LYS A 12 -4.97 8.63 -3.17
CA LYS A 12 -5.38 7.56 -4.10
C LYS A 12 -4.23 6.69 -4.65
N LYS A 13 -2.99 6.89 -4.20
CA LYS A 13 -1.81 6.27 -4.80
C LYS A 13 -0.94 5.58 -3.76
N ILE A 14 -0.27 4.52 -4.17
CA ILE A 14 0.80 3.86 -3.43
C ILE A 14 2.08 4.03 -4.24
N GLU A 15 3.18 4.43 -3.60
CA GLU A 15 4.52 4.45 -4.18
C GLU A 15 5.34 3.31 -3.59
N LEU A 16 6.12 2.57 -4.39
CA LEU A 16 7.25 1.75 -3.93
C LEU A 16 8.51 2.46 -4.37
N HIS A 17 9.31 2.87 -3.41
CA HIS A 17 10.54 3.60 -3.64
C HIS A 17 11.72 2.77 -3.13
N TYR A 18 12.55 2.30 -4.05
CA TYR A 18 13.76 1.53 -3.73
C TYR A 18 14.92 2.49 -3.42
N CYS A 19 15.43 2.45 -2.19
CA CYS A 19 16.59 3.22 -1.76
C CYS A 19 17.87 2.38 -1.87
N PHE A 20 18.90 2.96 -2.49
CA PHE A 20 20.19 2.34 -2.72
C PHE A 20 21.26 3.00 -1.87
N ASN A 21 22.20 2.19 -1.38
CA ASN A 21 23.35 2.65 -0.58
C ASN A 21 24.52 3.13 -1.41
N ASP A 22 24.40 3.01 -2.72
CA ASP A 22 25.36 3.51 -3.70
C ASP A 22 24.67 4.56 -4.58
N GLU A 23 25.48 5.28 -5.34
CA GLU A 23 25.01 6.26 -6.33
C GLU A 23 24.58 5.59 -7.63
N SER A 24 24.54 4.24 -7.70
CA SER A 24 24.27 3.54 -8.95
C SER A 24 22.82 3.71 -9.39
N HIS A 25 21.90 3.82 -8.42
CA HIS A 25 20.46 3.76 -8.65
C HIS A 25 20.03 2.56 -9.50
N THR A 26 20.77 1.45 -9.41
CA THR A 26 20.53 0.24 -10.22
C THR A 26 20.00 -0.91 -9.38
N MET A 27 19.07 -1.66 -9.97
CA MET A 27 18.51 -2.89 -9.41
C MET A 27 18.52 -3.96 -10.49
N ASP A 28 18.76 -5.21 -10.09
CA ASP A 28 18.59 -6.34 -10.99
C ASP A 28 17.13 -6.38 -11.49
N ALA A 29 16.96 -6.45 -12.82
CA ALA A 29 15.64 -6.36 -13.44
C ALA A 29 14.73 -7.55 -13.10
N VAL A 30 15.30 -8.74 -12.85
CA VAL A 30 14.56 -9.94 -12.43
C VAL A 30 14.08 -9.77 -11.00
N ILE A 31 14.95 -9.27 -10.11
CA ILE A 31 14.57 -8.97 -8.72
C ILE A 31 13.46 -7.91 -8.70
N ARG A 32 13.62 -6.81 -9.46
CA ARG A 32 12.60 -5.75 -9.53
C ARG A 32 11.24 -6.31 -9.96
N ASN A 33 11.21 -7.07 -11.05
CA ASN A 33 9.96 -7.64 -11.56
C ASN A 33 9.32 -8.60 -10.56
N LYS A 34 10.13 -9.31 -9.77
CA LYS A 34 9.61 -10.18 -8.70
C LYS A 34 9.04 -9.39 -7.53
N CYS A 35 9.70 -8.33 -7.07
CA CYS A 35 9.15 -7.43 -6.04
C CYS A 35 7.79 -6.87 -6.48
N GLU A 36 7.71 -6.39 -7.73
CA GLU A 36 6.47 -5.90 -8.32
C GLU A 36 5.39 -7.00 -8.36
N HIS A 37 5.73 -8.21 -8.83
CA HIS A 37 4.81 -9.33 -8.84
C HIS A 37 4.23 -9.65 -7.45
N GLU A 38 5.08 -9.75 -6.43
CA GLU A 38 4.65 -10.04 -5.06
C GLU A 38 3.77 -8.91 -4.48
N PHE A 39 4.07 -7.64 -4.80
CA PHE A 39 3.19 -6.50 -4.47
C PHE A 39 1.80 -6.65 -5.11
N LEU A 40 1.76 -6.88 -6.42
CA LEU A 40 0.53 -6.98 -7.20
C LEU A 40 -0.36 -8.13 -6.69
N GLU A 41 0.23 -9.27 -6.33
CA GLU A 41 -0.52 -10.41 -5.78
C GLU A 41 -1.11 -10.11 -4.40
N ILE A 42 -0.41 -9.34 -3.54
CA ILE A 42 -0.97 -8.88 -2.27
C ILE A 42 -2.19 -7.98 -2.53
N VAL A 43 -2.07 -6.99 -3.41
CA VAL A 43 -3.16 -6.04 -3.71
C VAL A 43 -4.40 -6.76 -4.25
N LYS A 44 -4.23 -7.68 -5.22
CA LYS A 44 -5.33 -8.48 -5.78
C LYS A 44 -5.98 -9.39 -4.74
N HIS A 45 -5.18 -10.04 -3.88
CA HIS A 45 -5.72 -10.92 -2.86
C HIS A 45 -6.51 -10.13 -1.80
N VAL A 46 -6.01 -8.96 -1.41
CA VAL A 46 -6.75 -8.03 -0.52
C VAL A 46 -8.07 -7.58 -1.16
N SER A 47 -8.08 -7.25 -2.46
CA SER A 47 -9.33 -6.92 -3.17
C SER A 47 -10.36 -8.06 -3.08
N THR A 48 -9.89 -9.30 -3.21
CA THR A 48 -10.72 -10.50 -3.11
C THR A 48 -11.24 -10.71 -1.68
N LEU A 49 -10.40 -10.53 -0.66
CA LEU A 49 -10.78 -10.66 0.75
C LEU A 49 -11.92 -9.71 1.15
N PHE A 50 -11.94 -8.50 0.60
CA PHE A 50 -12.97 -7.50 0.87
C PHE A 50 -14.09 -7.46 -0.18
N ASN A 51 -14.07 -8.35 -1.17
CA ASN A 51 -15.03 -8.39 -2.28
C ASN A 51 -15.15 -7.04 -2.99
N VAL A 52 -14.00 -6.44 -3.31
CA VAL A 52 -13.89 -5.13 -3.95
C VAL A 52 -13.22 -5.26 -5.31
N GLU A 53 -13.81 -4.60 -6.30
CA GLU A 53 -13.22 -4.42 -7.63
C GLU A 53 -12.25 -3.23 -7.59
N LEU A 54 -10.95 -3.53 -7.61
CA LEU A 54 -9.87 -2.55 -7.64
C LEU A 54 -9.32 -2.43 -9.06
N GLU A 55 -9.18 -1.20 -9.54
CA GLU A 55 -8.38 -0.87 -10.72
C GLU A 55 -7.00 -0.40 -10.27
N LEU A 56 -5.96 -0.95 -10.91
CA LEU A 56 -4.56 -0.71 -10.58
C LEU A 56 -3.79 -0.33 -11.85
N GLU A 57 -3.20 0.87 -11.86
CA GLU A 57 -2.43 1.39 -12.98
C GLU A 57 -1.05 1.86 -12.52
N SER A 58 0.00 1.52 -13.27
CA SER A 58 1.36 2.03 -13.05
C SER A 58 1.56 3.36 -13.76
N GLU A 59 2.21 4.32 -13.10
CA GLU A 59 2.57 5.61 -13.72
C GLU A 59 3.97 5.61 -14.33
N ALA A 60 4.28 6.65 -15.10
CA ALA A 60 5.61 6.82 -15.69
C ALA A 60 6.67 7.01 -14.60
N PHE A 61 7.84 6.41 -14.80
CA PHE A 61 9.00 6.58 -13.92
C PHE A 61 9.42 8.06 -13.86
N THR A 62 9.77 8.54 -12.66
CA THR A 62 10.26 9.91 -12.43
C THR A 62 11.77 9.89 -12.18
N GLU A 63 12.49 10.93 -12.62
CA GLU A 63 13.94 11.06 -12.39
C GLU A 63 14.26 11.13 -10.88
N GLY A 64 15.33 10.46 -10.42
CA GLY A 64 15.76 10.50 -9.01
C GLY A 64 15.73 9.16 -8.26
N GLY A 65 15.52 8.04 -8.96
CA GLY A 65 15.59 6.69 -8.39
C GLY A 65 14.66 5.71 -9.10
N LEU A 66 14.60 4.47 -8.62
CA LEU A 66 13.59 3.51 -9.05
C LEU A 66 12.32 3.72 -8.20
N ARG A 67 11.38 4.50 -8.76
CA ARG A 67 10.13 4.89 -8.10
C ARG A 67 8.95 4.43 -8.94
N GLU A 68 8.11 3.59 -8.36
CA GLU A 68 6.92 3.06 -9.00
C GLU A 68 5.69 3.59 -8.26
N TRP A 69 4.80 4.26 -9.00
CA TRP A 69 3.55 4.78 -8.47
C TRP A 69 2.40 3.96 -9.03
N TRP A 70 1.50 3.54 -8.16
CA TRP A 70 0.26 2.88 -8.52
C TRP A 70 -0.95 3.67 -8.06
N SER A 71 -1.90 3.86 -8.96
CA SER A 71 -3.22 4.40 -8.66
C SER A 71 -4.17 3.26 -8.30
N LEU A 72 -4.76 3.28 -7.10
CA LEU A 72 -5.84 2.37 -6.70
C LEU A 72 -7.17 3.12 -6.75
N THR A 73 -8.13 2.61 -7.52
CA THR A 73 -9.48 3.19 -7.55
C THR A 73 -10.58 2.14 -7.45
N ILE A 74 -11.69 2.52 -6.81
CA ILE A 74 -12.95 1.78 -6.79
C ILE A 74 -14.01 2.71 -7.37
N LYS A 75 -14.45 2.43 -8.60
CA LYS A 75 -15.36 3.30 -9.36
C LYS A 75 -16.62 3.71 -8.61
N LYS A 76 -17.16 2.83 -7.76
CA LYS A 76 -18.42 3.04 -7.03
C LYS A 76 -18.25 3.61 -5.62
N ASN A 77 -17.05 3.59 -5.05
CA ASN A 77 -16.83 4.00 -3.66
C ASN A 77 -15.38 4.49 -3.46
N PRO A 78 -15.07 5.76 -3.78
CA PRO A 78 -13.72 6.30 -3.63
C PRO A 78 -13.23 6.33 -2.18
N THR A 79 -14.13 6.46 -1.21
CA THR A 79 -13.81 6.41 0.23
C THR A 79 -13.30 5.03 0.64
N LEU A 80 -13.92 3.97 0.12
CA LEU A 80 -13.47 2.59 0.33
C LEU A 80 -12.06 2.36 -0.25
N ALA A 81 -11.72 3.03 -1.36
CA ALA A 81 -10.41 2.91 -1.98
C ALA A 81 -9.33 3.49 -1.06
N ALA A 82 -9.59 4.68 -0.50
CA ALA A 82 -8.69 5.30 0.47
C ALA A 82 -8.49 4.44 1.73
N ILE A 83 -9.55 3.80 2.23
CA ILE A 83 -9.46 2.88 3.38
C ILE A 83 -8.59 1.66 3.05
N ILE A 84 -8.80 1.03 1.89
CA ILE A 84 -8.01 -0.12 1.46
C ILE A 84 -6.54 0.25 1.26
N ILE A 85 -6.27 1.40 0.63
CA ILE A 85 -4.92 1.96 0.49
C ILE A 85 -4.26 2.11 1.87
N GLY A 86 -4.97 2.74 2.81
CA GLY A 86 -4.51 2.92 4.18
C GLY A 86 -4.15 1.62 4.90
N VAL A 87 -5.02 0.62 4.77
CA VAL A 87 -4.79 -0.71 5.34
C VAL A 87 -3.59 -1.40 4.68
N LEU A 88 -3.45 -1.32 3.35
CA LEU A 88 -2.33 -1.88 2.61
C LEU A 88 -1.00 -1.27 3.07
N ILE A 89 -0.92 0.06 3.19
CA ILE A 89 0.28 0.75 3.67
C ILE A 89 0.61 0.30 5.08
N ASN A 90 -0.37 0.26 6.00
CA ASN A 90 -0.11 -0.17 7.37
C ASN A 90 0.49 -1.59 7.43
N VAL A 91 -0.07 -2.50 6.65
CA VAL A 91 0.37 -3.91 6.61
C VAL A 91 1.75 -4.02 5.94
N LEU A 92 1.98 -3.29 4.86
CA LEU A 92 3.18 -3.41 4.03
C LEU A 92 4.35 -2.62 4.60
N SER A 93 4.15 -1.41 5.14
CA SER A 93 5.21 -0.60 5.74
C SER A 93 5.88 -1.27 6.92
N ASN A 94 5.15 -2.08 7.70
CA ASN A 94 5.76 -2.89 8.78
C ASN A 94 6.72 -3.99 8.29
N TYR A 95 6.73 -4.27 6.99
CA TYR A 95 7.44 -5.41 6.42
C TYR A 95 8.47 -5.01 5.34
N ILE A 96 8.08 -4.06 4.49
CA ILE A 96 8.85 -3.63 3.33
C ILE A 96 9.74 -2.43 3.70
N THR A 97 9.26 -1.55 4.59
CA THR A 97 9.97 -0.35 5.04
C THR A 97 10.92 -0.65 6.19
N THR A 98 12.19 -0.31 6.00
CA THR A 98 13.25 -0.41 7.02
C THR A 98 13.40 0.86 7.86
N ASP A 99 12.79 1.96 7.43
CA ASP A 99 12.74 3.24 8.15
C ASP A 99 11.57 3.26 9.15
N GLN A 100 11.89 3.14 10.44
CA GLN A 100 10.91 3.13 11.53
C GLN A 100 10.22 4.48 11.72
N GLU A 101 10.93 5.59 11.51
CA GLU A 101 10.38 6.95 11.66
C GLU A 101 9.34 7.20 10.56
N LEU A 102 9.65 6.81 9.32
CA LEU A 102 8.70 6.88 8.21
C LEU A 102 7.45 6.02 8.45
N ASN A 103 7.62 4.80 8.96
CA ASN A 103 6.50 3.91 9.26
C ASN A 103 5.58 4.51 10.34
N ASP A 104 6.14 5.16 11.37
CA ASP A 104 5.36 5.80 12.42
C ASP A 104 4.63 7.06 11.92
N LEU A 105 5.26 7.87 11.06
CA LEU A 105 4.61 9.01 10.40
C LEU A 105 3.44 8.56 9.51
N GLN A 106 3.60 7.48 8.74
CA GLN A 106 2.54 6.93 7.89
C GLN A 106 1.36 6.40 8.71
N LYS A 107 1.62 5.77 9.86
CA LYS A 107 0.56 5.37 10.79
C LYS A 107 -0.21 6.57 11.33
N GLN A 108 0.47 7.69 11.63
CA GLN A 108 -0.18 8.91 12.08
C GLN A 108 -1.02 9.54 10.96
N GLU A 109 -0.49 9.65 9.75
CA GLU A 109 -1.20 10.18 8.59
C GLU A 109 -2.45 9.36 8.28
N LEU A 110 -2.34 8.02 8.32
CA LEU A 110 -3.47 7.12 8.17
C LEU A 110 -4.56 7.39 9.21
N ARG A 111 -4.20 7.54 10.49
CA ARG A 111 -5.15 7.84 11.57
C ARG A 111 -5.89 9.15 11.31
N LEU A 112 -5.15 10.20 10.93
CA LEU A 112 -5.73 11.51 10.60
C LEU A 112 -6.64 11.44 9.37
N SER A 113 -6.28 10.65 8.35
CA SER A 113 -7.10 10.45 7.16
C SER A 113 -8.41 9.74 7.50
N ILE A 114 -8.36 8.72 8.36
CA ILE A 114 -9.55 8.00 8.85
C ILE A 114 -10.48 8.94 9.63
N GLU A 115 -9.91 9.80 10.48
CA GLU A 115 -10.68 10.75 11.27
C GLU A 115 -11.41 11.76 10.38
N LYS A 116 -10.71 12.33 9.38
CA LYS A 116 -11.32 13.21 8.39
C LYS A 116 -12.42 12.52 7.59
N LEU A 117 -12.17 11.29 7.14
CA LEU A 117 -13.18 10.50 6.41
C LEU A 117 -14.42 10.23 7.26
N LYS A 118 -14.26 9.95 8.56
CA LYS A 118 -15.40 9.78 9.47
C LYS A 118 -16.21 11.06 9.61
N GLN A 119 -15.53 12.19 9.77
CA GLN A 119 -16.17 13.50 9.86
C GLN A 119 -16.94 13.84 8.57
N ASP A 120 -16.34 13.61 7.40
CA ASP A 120 -16.97 13.85 6.10
C ASP A 120 -18.22 12.95 5.91
N LEU A 121 -18.18 11.70 6.37
CA LEU A 121 -19.33 10.77 6.30
C LEU A 121 -20.46 11.17 7.26
N GLU A 122 -20.12 11.64 8.46
CA GLU A 122 -21.09 12.18 9.43
C GLU A 122 -21.79 13.44 8.90
N GLU A 123 -21.05 14.31 8.21
CA GLU A 123 -21.58 15.52 7.58
C GLU A 123 -22.48 15.21 6.36
N ASN A 124 -22.15 14.18 5.58
CA ASN A 124 -22.87 13.82 4.36
C ASN A 124 -24.00 12.77 4.54
N LYS A 125 -24.22 12.25 5.76
CA LYS A 125 -25.20 11.16 6.05
C LYS A 125 -25.07 9.94 5.12
N GLU A 126 -23.86 9.69 4.63
CA GLU A 126 -23.57 8.48 3.86
C GLU A 126 -23.35 7.32 4.84
N GLU A 127 -23.89 6.14 4.54
CA GLU A 127 -23.61 4.94 5.34
C GLU A 127 -22.11 4.65 5.31
N ALA A 128 -21.51 4.54 6.50
CA ALA A 128 -20.09 4.25 6.62
C ALA A 128 -19.72 2.98 5.82
N PRO A 129 -18.63 3.00 5.05
CA PRO A 129 -18.17 1.81 4.35
C PRO A 129 -17.96 0.67 5.36
N THR A 130 -18.48 -0.50 5.03
CA THR A 130 -18.69 -1.66 5.92
C THR A 130 -17.40 -2.30 6.47
N ILE A 131 -16.22 -1.74 6.18
CA ILE A 131 -14.92 -2.28 6.57
C ILE A 131 -14.42 -1.57 7.85
N HIS A 132 -14.50 -2.27 8.99
CA HIS A 132 -13.78 -1.87 10.19
C HIS A 132 -12.27 -2.06 10.00
N ILE A 133 -11.52 -0.97 10.10
CA ILE A 133 -10.08 -0.92 9.78
C ILE A 133 -9.25 -1.84 10.67
N GLU A 134 -9.53 -1.89 11.98
CA GLU A 134 -8.83 -2.78 12.92
C GLU A 134 -9.04 -4.25 12.54
N ASN A 135 -10.26 -4.62 12.18
CA ASN A 135 -10.58 -5.97 11.70
C ASN A 135 -9.89 -6.27 10.36
N ALA A 136 -9.86 -5.30 9.45
CA ALA A 136 -9.20 -5.45 8.16
C ALA A 136 -7.69 -5.68 8.31
N ILE A 137 -7.02 -4.89 9.15
CA ILE A 137 -5.60 -5.06 9.46
C ILE A 137 -5.35 -6.44 10.08
N PHE A 138 -6.18 -6.86 11.03
CA PHE A 138 -6.07 -8.19 11.66
C PHE A 138 -6.24 -9.32 10.66
N ILE A 139 -7.26 -9.27 9.80
CA ILE A 139 -7.53 -10.27 8.76
C ILE A 139 -6.32 -10.40 7.83
N ILE A 140 -5.84 -9.28 7.28
CA ILE A 140 -4.74 -9.28 6.31
C ILE A 140 -3.43 -9.76 6.95
N ASN A 141 -3.14 -9.34 8.19
CA ASN A 141 -1.93 -9.79 8.88
C ASN A 141 -1.95 -11.29 9.23
N ASN A 142 -3.11 -11.92 9.32
CA ASN A 142 -3.21 -13.36 9.59
C ASN A 142 -3.49 -14.19 8.33
N ASP A 143 -3.61 -13.57 7.16
CA ASP A 143 -3.85 -14.28 5.90
C ASP A 143 -2.58 -14.96 5.37
N ILE A 144 -2.68 -16.27 5.10
CA ILE A 144 -1.55 -17.10 4.69
C ILE A 144 -0.95 -16.66 3.35
N LYS A 145 -1.79 -16.24 2.39
CA LYS A 145 -1.29 -15.80 1.08
C LYS A 145 -0.57 -14.47 1.20
N VAL A 146 -1.12 -13.52 1.96
CA VAL A 146 -0.45 -12.23 2.22
C VAL A 146 0.91 -12.47 2.89
N GLN A 147 0.96 -13.34 3.91
CA GLN A 147 2.22 -13.67 4.59
C GLN A 147 3.24 -14.34 3.67
N LYS A 148 2.76 -15.22 2.78
CA LYS A 148 3.62 -15.86 1.77
C LYS A 148 4.22 -14.83 0.80
N HIS A 149 3.39 -13.96 0.22
CA HIS A 149 3.85 -12.96 -0.76
C HIS A 149 4.78 -11.93 -0.12
N LYS A 150 4.50 -11.52 1.13
CA LYS A 150 5.46 -10.77 1.96
C LYS A 150 6.80 -11.50 2.05
N SER A 151 6.81 -12.75 2.51
CA SER A 151 8.06 -13.53 2.69
C SER A 151 8.91 -13.66 1.43
N ASN A 152 8.28 -13.58 0.25
CA ASN A 152 8.93 -13.73 -1.04
C ASN A 152 9.39 -12.41 -1.67
N PHE A 153 9.02 -11.26 -1.09
CA PHE A 153 9.17 -9.96 -1.72
C PHE A 153 10.58 -9.65 -2.26
N TYR A 154 11.64 -10.06 -1.56
CA TYR A 154 13.04 -9.88 -1.99
C TYR A 154 13.78 -11.19 -2.32
N LYS A 155 13.10 -12.34 -2.26
CA LYS A 155 13.70 -13.63 -2.62
C LYS A 155 13.67 -13.81 -4.13
#